data_AF-A0A0S9D7Z2-F1
#
_entry.id   AF-A0A0S9D7Z2-F1
#
_cell.length_a   1.000
_cell.length_b   1.000
_cell.length_c   1.000
_cell.angle_alpha   90.00
_cell.angle_beta   90.00
_cell.angle_gamma   90.00
#
_symmetry.space_group_name_H-M   'P 1'
#
loop_
_entity.id
_entity.type
_entity.pdbx_description
1 polymer ?
#
loop_
_entity_poly.entity_id
_entity_poly.type
_entity_poly.pdbx_seq_one_letter_code
_entity_poly.pdbx_strand_id
1 'polypeptide(L)'
;MLFTLSTPARIRRSLLLMLGLLLLVLVGAPAAQAFTHPPAHAMSATAVHQQTPTSVQAQEFDNRISGVLRGVDGPIADVTVTATGNGFDGEATSGPNGAWSIGVPEQGTYEVAIDEETLPEGIALAEGQENPREVTFANTSSASTLFLFGEGIVAQQTPFLETLAERALAGFSFGLLLALSAVGLSLIFGTTGLTNFAHGEMVTLGAVLAFAFAAMGLPIAVSIVLAVVGGGLLGYVQDAGLWKPLRRRGTGLVPMMIVSIGLALALRYIIQFFFGGATQQLPGSQSPIIDLGSVSISRNNLTSLVVSLVIILVVAFLLLRTRIGKATRAVADNPALAAASGIDVDRVIRIVWVIGGMLAALGGVLWAYYRPGVSYNMGQQILLLIFAGVTLGGLGTVFGALVGSIIVGLFVEISTIWLEADLKYVGALLILILVLLFRPQGILGRRERIG
;
A
#
# COMPACT_ATOMS: atom_id res chain seq x y z
N MET A 1 -34.00 -25.85 -2.35
CA MET A 1 -33.95 -26.40 -3.72
C MET A 1 -32.56 -26.11 -4.30
N LEU A 2 -31.64 -27.05 -4.07
CA LEU A 2 -30.22 -26.91 -4.35
C LEU A 2 -29.86 -27.43 -5.76
N PHE A 3 -29.01 -26.68 -6.44
CA PHE A 3 -27.95 -27.14 -7.36
C PHE A 3 -28.25 -28.29 -8.32
N THR A 4 -28.81 -28.01 -9.49
CA THR A 4 -28.59 -28.84 -10.68
C THR A 4 -28.55 -28.00 -11.97
N LEU A 5 -27.50 -28.19 -12.78
CA LEU A 5 -27.31 -27.79 -14.20
C LEU A 5 -26.76 -26.36 -14.45
N SER A 6 -25.82 -26.09 -15.37
CA SER A 6 -25.21 -26.87 -16.46
C SER A 6 -23.82 -26.32 -16.88
N THR A 7 -22.90 -26.07 -15.95
CA THR A 7 -21.47 -26.11 -16.34
C THR A 7 -21.09 -27.58 -16.56
N PRO A 8 -20.55 -27.99 -17.71
CA PRO A 8 -20.16 -29.37 -17.94
C PRO A 8 -19.22 -29.82 -16.82
N ALA A 9 -19.44 -31.01 -16.28
CA ALA A 9 -18.76 -31.50 -15.06
C ALA A 9 -17.23 -31.38 -15.11
N ARG A 10 -16.65 -31.47 -16.32
CA ARG A 10 -15.22 -31.23 -16.59
C ARG A 10 -14.77 -29.81 -16.25
N ILE A 11 -15.54 -28.78 -16.62
CA ILE A 11 -15.21 -27.38 -16.32
C ILE A 11 -15.29 -27.12 -14.82
N ARG A 12 -16.34 -27.62 -14.15
CA ARG A 12 -16.48 -27.49 -12.69
C ARG A 12 -15.33 -28.16 -11.94
N ARG A 13 -14.92 -29.37 -12.36
CA ARG A 13 -13.73 -30.05 -11.80
C ARG A 13 -12.45 -29.27 -12.04
N SER A 14 -12.23 -28.73 -13.25
CA SER A 14 -11.03 -27.94 -13.55
C SER A 14 -10.93 -26.66 -12.73
N LEU A 15 -12.05 -25.95 -12.51
CA LEU A 15 -12.07 -24.73 -11.70
C LEU A 15 -11.78 -25.02 -10.22
N LEU A 16 -12.35 -26.10 -9.69
CA LEU A 16 -12.07 -26.54 -8.32
C LEU A 16 -10.61 -26.96 -8.13
N LEU A 17 -10.01 -27.62 -9.12
CA LEU A 17 -8.58 -27.97 -9.10
C LEU A 17 -7.68 -26.72 -9.14
N MET A 18 -8.02 -25.72 -9.96
CA MET A 18 -7.26 -24.47 -10.06
C MET A 18 -7.34 -23.66 -8.76
N LEU A 19 -8.53 -23.55 -8.16
CA LEU A 19 -8.70 -22.92 -6.85
C LEU A 19 -7.95 -23.71 -5.77
N GLY A 20 -8.05 -25.04 -5.79
CA GLY A 20 -7.34 -25.93 -4.88
C GLY A 20 -5.82 -25.79 -4.98
N LEU A 21 -5.26 -25.61 -6.19
CA LEU A 21 -3.84 -25.37 -6.40
C LEU A 21 -3.39 -24.04 -5.76
N LEU A 22 -4.14 -22.96 -5.97
CA LEU A 22 -3.85 -21.67 -5.34
C LEU A 22 -3.89 -21.77 -3.81
N LEU A 23 -4.89 -22.47 -3.27
CA LEU A 23 -5.00 -22.69 -1.83
C LEU A 23 -3.86 -23.57 -1.28
N LEU A 24 -3.41 -24.58 -2.04
CA LEU A 24 -2.27 -25.41 -1.67
C LEU A 24 -0.98 -24.59 -1.57
N VAL A 25 -0.77 -23.64 -2.49
CA VAL A 25 0.37 -22.73 -2.45
C VAL A 25 0.33 -21.86 -1.19
N LEU A 26 -0.85 -21.39 -0.78
CA LEU A 26 -1.02 -20.62 0.45
C LEU A 26 -0.70 -21.43 1.71
N VAL A 27 -1.04 -22.73 1.74
CA VAL A 27 -0.70 -23.63 2.86
C VAL A 27 0.82 -23.85 3.00
N GLY A 28 1.55 -23.83 1.88
CA GLY A 28 3.02 -23.99 1.88
C GLY A 28 3.80 -22.79 2.42
N ALA A 29 3.19 -21.60 2.45
CA ALA A 29 3.83 -20.35 2.86
C ALA A 29 4.25 -20.30 4.36
N PRO A 30 3.38 -20.68 5.34
CA PRO A 30 3.79 -20.72 6.75
C PRO A 30 4.74 -21.88 7.07
N ALA A 31 4.61 -23.02 6.39
CA ALA A 31 5.42 -24.21 6.67
C ALA A 31 6.90 -24.06 6.26
N ALA A 32 7.19 -23.24 5.25
CA ALA A 32 8.56 -23.04 4.77
C ALA A 32 9.41 -22.13 5.67
N GLN A 33 8.80 -21.28 6.51
CA GLN A 33 9.52 -20.50 7.51
C GLN A 33 10.09 -21.34 8.66
N ALA A 34 9.58 -22.57 8.87
CA ALA A 34 10.09 -23.44 9.92
C ALA A 34 11.50 -24.01 9.62
N PHE A 35 12.01 -23.87 8.38
CA PHE A 35 13.21 -24.61 7.96
C PHE A 35 14.36 -23.80 7.35
N THR A 36 14.24 -22.49 7.07
CA THR A 36 15.26 -21.79 6.26
C THR A 36 15.93 -20.58 6.88
N HIS A 37 15.70 -20.26 8.15
CA HIS A 37 16.55 -19.30 8.86
C HIS A 37 16.95 -19.87 10.23
N PRO A 38 18.23 -20.25 10.44
CA PRO A 38 18.80 -20.08 11.78
C PRO A 38 18.60 -18.60 12.14
N PRO A 39 18.29 -18.26 13.40
CA PRO A 39 18.24 -16.87 13.80
C PRO A 39 19.56 -16.23 13.39
N ALA A 40 19.51 -15.33 12.39
CA ALA A 40 20.62 -14.47 12.05
C ALA A 40 21.05 -13.86 13.37
N HIS A 41 22.30 -14.12 13.75
CA HIS A 41 22.88 -13.81 15.06
C HIS A 41 22.01 -12.81 15.81
N ALA A 42 21.21 -13.32 16.74
CA ALA A 42 21.00 -12.58 17.96
C ALA A 42 22.42 -12.39 18.47
N MET A 43 23.06 -11.27 18.09
CA MET A 43 23.90 -10.58 19.05
C MET A 43 22.99 -10.57 20.25
N SER A 44 23.39 -11.33 21.27
CA SER A 44 22.81 -11.22 22.57
C SER A 44 22.83 -9.73 22.86
N ALA A 45 21.71 -9.07 22.60
CA ALA A 45 21.26 -8.02 23.47
C ALA A 45 21.17 -8.77 24.79
N THR A 46 22.30 -8.85 25.48
CA THR A 46 22.32 -8.73 26.92
C THR A 46 21.23 -7.71 27.15
N ALA A 47 20.11 -8.19 27.71
CA ALA A 47 19.15 -7.31 28.30
C ALA A 47 19.95 -6.59 29.37
N VAL A 48 20.63 -5.52 28.96
CA VAL A 48 20.97 -4.44 29.84
C VAL A 48 19.58 -4.04 30.27
N HIS A 49 19.19 -4.52 31.46
CA HIS A 49 18.36 -3.73 32.33
C HIS A 49 18.97 -2.34 32.26
N GLN A 50 18.45 -1.51 31.34
CA GLN A 50 18.69 -0.09 31.39
C GLN A 50 18.13 0.26 32.75
N GLN A 51 19.02 0.49 33.70
CA GLN A 51 18.67 1.11 34.95
C GLN A 51 18.10 2.46 34.55
N THR A 52 16.78 2.51 34.45
CA THR A 52 16.02 3.74 34.31
C THR A 52 16.42 4.63 35.48
N PRO A 53 16.90 5.86 35.23
CA PRO A 53 17.17 6.78 36.31
C PRO A 53 15.91 6.99 37.12
N THR A 54 16.07 6.99 38.43
CA THR A 54 14.99 7.10 39.40
C THR A 54 14.61 8.57 39.54
N SER A 55 13.80 9.11 38.64
CA SER A 55 13.08 10.36 38.86
C SER A 55 11.63 10.03 39.28
N VAL A 56 11.17 10.69 40.34
CA VAL A 56 9.92 10.38 41.07
C VAL A 56 8.66 10.52 40.19
N GLN A 57 8.73 11.21 39.05
CA GLN A 57 7.60 11.43 38.13
C GLN A 57 7.50 10.43 36.96
N ALA A 58 8.55 9.65 36.67
CA ALA A 58 8.55 8.69 35.56
C ALA A 58 7.61 7.47 35.79
N GLN A 59 7.01 7.35 36.98
CA GLN A 59 6.36 6.13 37.46
C GLN A 59 4.84 6.25 37.63
N GLU A 60 4.24 7.41 37.33
CA GLU A 60 2.84 7.69 37.67
C GLU A 60 1.83 7.43 36.54
N PHE A 61 2.27 7.35 35.27
CA PHE A 61 1.36 7.24 34.11
C PHE A 61 1.74 6.13 33.12
N ASP A 62 0.73 5.51 32.50
CA ASP A 62 0.90 4.46 31.49
C ASP A 62 1.47 4.97 30.17
N ASN A 63 1.15 6.23 29.82
CA ASN A 63 1.69 6.88 28.63
C ASN A 63 3.03 7.57 28.96
N ARG A 64 3.99 7.50 28.04
CA ARG A 64 5.33 8.06 28.23
C ARG A 64 5.86 8.79 27.00
N ILE A 65 6.58 9.87 27.24
CA ILE A 65 7.45 10.50 26.24
C ILE A 65 8.88 10.22 26.65
N SER A 66 9.70 9.72 25.73
CA SER A 66 11.06 9.27 26.07
C SER A 66 12.05 9.57 24.96
N GLY A 67 13.32 9.71 25.34
CA GLY A 67 14.38 9.95 24.38
C GLY A 67 15.73 9.55 24.93
N VAL A 68 16.74 9.67 24.08
CA VAL A 68 18.14 9.49 24.46
C VAL A 68 18.91 10.70 23.95
N LEU A 69 19.52 11.45 24.86
CA LEU A 69 20.41 12.56 24.54
C LEU A 69 21.79 12.03 24.26
N ARG A 70 22.30 12.30 23.06
CA ARG A 70 23.61 11.83 22.63
C ARG A 70 24.28 12.92 21.80
N GLY A 71 25.45 13.36 22.26
CA GLY A 71 26.35 14.23 21.52
C GLY A 71 27.38 13.43 20.73
N VAL A 72 28.31 14.15 20.11
CA VAL A 72 29.39 13.58 19.29
C VAL A 72 30.31 12.68 20.13
N ASP A 73 30.60 13.08 21.37
CA ASP A 73 31.54 12.38 22.27
C ASP A 73 30.88 11.28 23.14
N GLY A 74 29.56 11.10 23.06
CA GLY A 74 28.84 10.09 23.83
C GLY A 74 27.46 10.52 24.35
N PRO A 75 26.86 9.72 25.25
CA PRO A 75 25.60 10.09 25.91
C PRO A 75 25.76 11.35 26.76
N ILE A 76 24.72 12.18 26.79
CA ILE A 76 24.70 13.43 27.59
C ILE A 76 23.79 13.19 28.80
N ALA A 77 24.37 13.27 30.00
CA ALA A 77 23.67 13.06 31.26
C ALA A 77 23.38 14.40 31.95
N ASP A 78 22.52 14.35 32.97
CA ASP A 78 22.22 15.47 33.89
C ASP A 78 21.56 16.69 33.22
N VAL A 79 20.99 16.50 32.03
CA VAL A 79 20.20 17.52 31.31
C VAL A 79 18.73 17.39 31.66
N THR A 80 18.09 18.51 31.98
CA THR A 80 16.64 18.61 32.24
C THR A 80 15.86 18.68 30.94
N VAL A 81 14.80 17.87 30.87
CA VAL A 81 13.80 17.86 29.80
C VAL A 81 12.44 18.12 30.42
N THR A 82 11.68 19.06 29.87
CA THR A 82 10.32 19.39 30.28
C THR A 82 9.32 18.95 29.22
N ALA A 83 8.11 18.57 29.64
CA ALA A 83 6.99 18.29 28.75
C ALA A 83 5.74 19.01 29.25
N THR A 84 5.24 19.97 28.47
CA THR A 84 4.08 20.80 28.79
C THR A 84 2.97 20.59 27.77
N GLY A 85 1.73 20.41 28.22
CA GLY A 85 0.62 20.20 27.29
C GLY A 85 -0.61 19.65 27.98
N ASN A 86 -1.79 19.99 27.45
CA ASN A 86 -3.08 19.51 27.98
C ASN A 86 -3.28 19.76 29.49
N GLY A 87 -2.74 20.88 30.01
CA GLY A 87 -2.80 21.22 31.44
C GLY A 87 -1.85 20.43 32.35
N PHE A 88 -0.96 19.63 31.78
CA PHE A 88 0.11 18.92 32.47
C PHE A 88 1.46 19.60 32.23
N ASP A 89 2.31 19.59 33.25
CA ASP A 89 3.70 20.05 33.23
C ASP A 89 4.52 19.02 34.02
N GLY A 90 5.52 18.43 33.36
CA GLY A 90 6.35 17.38 33.93
C GLY A 90 7.81 17.54 33.50
N GLU A 91 8.72 17.08 34.36
CA GLU A 91 10.16 17.22 34.15
C GLU A 91 10.87 15.88 34.34
N ALA A 92 11.89 15.62 33.54
CA ALA A 92 12.80 14.51 33.75
C ALA A 92 14.25 14.91 33.45
N THR A 93 15.16 14.41 34.27
CA THR A 93 16.60 14.54 34.04
C THR A 93 17.13 13.31 33.31
N SER A 94 18.00 13.52 32.32
CA SER A 94 18.67 12.46 31.58
C SER A 94 19.70 11.70 32.43
N GLY A 95 19.71 10.37 32.29
CA GLY A 95 20.61 9.50 33.04
C GLY A 95 22.03 9.40 32.47
N PRO A 96 22.91 8.60 33.10
CA PRO A 96 24.29 8.37 32.64
C PRO A 96 24.41 7.79 31.23
N ASN A 97 23.35 7.16 30.72
CA ASN A 97 23.25 6.63 29.35
C ASN A 97 22.55 7.60 28.38
N GLY A 98 22.25 8.82 28.83
CA GLY A 98 21.50 9.85 28.11
C GLY A 98 20.00 9.62 28.04
N ALA A 99 19.48 8.52 28.60
CA ALA A 99 18.06 8.22 28.53
C ALA A 99 17.25 9.07 29.51
N TRP A 100 16.11 9.57 29.05
CA TRP A 100 15.12 10.29 29.86
C TRP A 100 13.71 9.80 29.50
N SER A 101 12.78 9.95 30.44
CA SER A 101 11.38 9.55 30.26
C SER A 101 10.48 10.37 31.16
N ILE A 102 9.42 10.94 30.59
CA ILE A 102 8.36 11.67 31.30
C ILE A 102 7.06 10.89 31.13
N GLY A 103 6.40 10.54 32.24
CA GLY A 103 5.05 9.96 32.21
C GLY A 103 4.03 11.08 31.98
N VAL A 104 3.05 10.85 31.10
CA VAL A 104 2.02 11.84 30.76
C VAL A 104 0.61 11.26 30.96
N PRO A 105 -0.35 12.03 31.49
CA PRO A 105 -1.65 11.51 31.92
C PRO A 105 -2.54 11.05 30.78
N GLU A 106 -2.50 11.75 29.64
CA GLU A 106 -3.38 11.49 28.50
C GLU A 106 -2.58 11.43 27.20
N GLN A 107 -3.16 10.80 26.17
CA GLN A 107 -2.61 10.87 24.81
C GLN A 107 -2.98 12.23 24.21
N GLY A 108 -2.03 12.84 23.49
CA GLY A 108 -2.26 14.15 22.90
C GLY A 108 -0.97 14.80 22.46
N THR A 109 -1.05 16.11 22.29
CA THR A 109 0.07 16.96 21.88
C THR A 109 0.72 17.57 23.12
N TYR A 110 2.04 17.43 23.21
CA TYR A 110 2.88 18.00 24.27
C TYR A 110 4.07 18.74 23.64
N GLU A 111 4.40 19.91 24.18
CA GLU A 111 5.63 20.63 23.89
C GLU A 111 6.73 20.09 24.79
N VAL A 112 7.76 19.50 24.18
CA VAL A 112 8.92 18.97 24.89
C VAL A 112 10.10 19.90 24.68
N ALA A 113 10.66 20.44 25.75
CA ALA A 113 11.80 21.33 25.69
C ALA A 113 12.99 20.75 26.46
N ILE A 114 14.19 21.11 26.01
CA ILE A 114 15.42 20.90 26.77
C ILE A 114 15.80 22.22 27.42
N ASP A 115 16.12 22.17 28.70
CA ASP A 115 16.72 23.29 29.39
C ASP A 115 18.19 23.44 28.99
N GLU A 116 18.46 24.45 28.16
CA GLU A 116 19.80 24.73 27.64
C GLU A 116 20.79 25.15 28.73
N GLU A 117 20.33 25.64 29.89
CA GLU A 117 21.20 25.99 31.02
C GLU A 117 21.78 24.75 31.72
N THR A 118 21.11 23.60 31.57
CA THR A 118 21.56 22.32 32.14
C THR A 118 22.51 21.55 31.22
N LEU A 119 22.82 22.08 30.03
CA LEU A 119 23.74 21.42 29.10
C LEU A 119 25.20 21.52 29.61
N PRO A 120 25.99 20.44 29.50
CA PRO A 120 27.42 20.48 29.82
C PRO A 120 28.18 21.49 28.95
N GLU A 121 29.25 22.08 29.49
CA GLU A 121 30.08 23.06 28.79
C GLU A 121 30.58 22.51 27.43
N GLY A 122 30.36 23.28 26.36
CA GLY A 122 30.77 22.93 25.00
C GLY A 122 29.73 22.12 24.20
N ILE A 123 28.56 21.81 24.78
CA ILE A 123 27.47 21.13 24.09
C ILE A 123 26.32 22.13 23.89
N ALA A 124 25.97 22.37 22.64
CA ALA A 124 24.79 23.14 22.26
C ALA A 124 23.85 22.29 21.41
N LEU A 125 22.57 22.64 21.41
CA LEU A 125 21.61 22.09 20.45
C LEU A 125 22.06 22.38 19.01
N ALA A 126 21.78 21.43 18.11
CA ALA A 126 22.05 21.59 16.69
C ALA A 126 21.40 22.86 16.14
N GLU A 127 22.14 23.60 15.30
CA GLU A 127 21.64 24.85 14.71
C GLU A 127 20.38 24.56 13.85
N GLY A 128 19.32 25.34 14.04
CA GLY A 128 18.04 25.18 13.32
C GLY A 128 17.06 24.16 13.92
N GLN A 129 17.37 23.56 15.07
CA GLN A 129 16.39 22.77 15.82
C GLN A 129 15.34 23.65 16.50
N GLU A 130 14.10 23.16 16.48
CA GLU A 130 13.03 23.69 17.34
C GLU A 130 13.24 23.20 18.78
N ASN A 131 13.09 24.11 19.74
CA ASN A 131 13.07 23.89 21.19
C ASN A 131 12.17 24.98 21.80
N PRO A 132 10.92 24.70 22.25
CA PRO A 132 10.30 23.39 22.42
C PRO A 132 9.98 22.68 21.09
N ARG A 133 9.89 21.34 21.14
CA ARG A 133 9.42 20.48 20.05
C ARG A 133 8.02 19.96 20.33
N GLU A 134 7.15 20.03 19.35
CA GLU A 134 5.82 19.43 19.46
C GLU A 134 5.89 17.90 19.26
N VAL A 135 5.33 17.16 20.21
CA VAL A 135 5.24 15.70 20.19
C VAL A 135 3.78 15.29 20.32
N THR A 136 3.23 14.73 19.24
CA THR A 136 1.87 14.20 19.20
C THR A 136 1.91 12.68 19.13
N PHE A 137 1.15 12.01 19.99
CA PHE A 137 0.99 10.56 19.93
C PHE A 137 -0.46 10.14 20.16
N ALA A 138 -0.95 9.28 19.27
CA ALA A 138 -2.30 8.74 19.29
C ALA A 138 -2.26 7.23 19.04
N ASN A 139 -3.05 6.47 19.79
CA ASN A 139 -3.12 4.99 19.70
C ASN A 139 -1.81 4.25 20.04
N THR A 140 -0.90 4.90 20.76
CA THR A 140 0.32 4.31 21.34
C THR A 140 0.47 4.84 22.77
N SER A 141 1.09 4.06 23.65
CA SER A 141 1.43 4.49 25.01
C SER A 141 2.84 5.08 25.12
N SER A 142 3.57 5.19 24.01
CA SER A 142 4.90 5.77 24.00
C SER A 142 5.14 6.66 22.79
N ALA A 143 5.65 7.85 23.04
CA ALA A 143 6.23 8.75 22.05
C ALA A 143 7.74 8.87 22.27
N SER A 144 8.47 9.11 21.18
CA SER A 144 9.90 9.42 21.28
C SER A 144 10.23 10.69 20.52
N THR A 145 11.08 11.51 21.12
CA THR A 145 11.60 12.72 20.50
C THR A 145 13.13 12.71 20.55
N LEU A 146 13.73 13.25 19.50
CA LEU A 146 15.17 13.27 19.29
C LEU A 146 15.64 14.72 19.29
N PHE A 147 16.61 15.01 20.16
CA PHE A 147 17.39 16.24 20.11
C PHE A 147 18.81 15.89 19.64
N LEU A 148 19.32 16.70 18.74
CA LEU A 148 20.65 16.60 18.13
C LEU A 148 21.54 17.67 18.78
N PHE A 149 22.80 17.32 19.04
CA PHE A 149 23.74 18.20 19.76
C PHE A 149 25.09 18.21 19.05
N GLY A 150 25.69 19.39 18.92
CA GLY A 150 27.06 19.55 18.44
C GLY A 150 27.24 20.67 17.40
N GLU A 151 28.40 21.32 17.46
CA GLU A 151 28.84 22.34 16.52
C GLU A 151 29.05 21.73 15.12
N GLY A 152 28.33 22.23 14.10
CA GLY A 152 28.35 21.70 12.73
C GLY A 152 27.29 20.63 12.42
N ILE A 153 26.51 20.18 13.41
CA ILE A 153 25.26 19.45 13.16
C ILE A 153 24.17 20.50 12.96
N VAL A 154 23.83 20.77 11.71
CA VAL A 154 22.69 21.62 11.36
C VAL A 154 21.49 20.70 11.17
N ALA A 155 20.38 20.98 11.86
CA ALA A 155 19.10 20.39 11.52
C ALA A 155 18.72 20.95 10.14
N GLN A 156 19.14 20.25 9.09
CA GLN A 156 18.97 20.71 7.73
C GLN A 156 17.49 20.67 7.39
N GLN A 157 16.82 21.82 7.54
CA GLN A 157 15.49 22.00 6.97
C GLN A 157 15.65 21.88 5.46
N THR A 158 15.24 20.74 4.91
CA THR A 158 15.30 20.51 3.47
C THR A 158 14.51 21.63 2.79
N PRO A 159 15.12 22.42 1.88
CA PRO A 159 14.45 23.53 1.24
C PRO A 159 13.08 23.10 0.69
N PHE A 160 12.08 23.98 0.77
CA PHE A 160 10.72 23.64 0.35
C PHE A 160 10.67 23.02 -1.05
N LEU A 161 11.48 23.53 -2.00
CA LEU A 161 11.55 23.01 -3.36
C LEU A 161 12.13 21.59 -3.44
N GLU A 162 13.08 21.24 -2.57
CA GLU A 162 13.64 19.89 -2.48
C GLU A 162 12.61 18.93 -1.88
N THR A 163 11.98 19.32 -0.77
CA THR A 163 10.86 18.55 -0.18
C THR A 163 9.73 18.35 -1.19
N LEU A 164 9.34 19.39 -1.93
CA LEU A 164 8.33 19.31 -2.98
C LEU A 164 8.75 18.34 -4.10
N ALA A 165 10.00 18.41 -4.55
CA ALA A 165 10.53 17.50 -5.58
C ALA A 165 10.55 16.05 -5.11
N GLU A 166 10.99 15.79 -3.87
CA GLU A 166 10.96 14.46 -3.26
C GLU A 166 9.54 13.92 -3.15
N ARG A 167 8.60 14.71 -2.61
CA ARG A 167 7.20 14.30 -2.47
C ARG A 167 6.52 14.11 -3.81
N ALA A 168 6.84 14.93 -4.82
CA ALA A 168 6.33 14.77 -6.17
C ALA A 168 6.85 13.49 -6.82
N LEU A 169 8.13 13.14 -6.66
CA LEU A 169 8.69 11.89 -7.17
C LEU A 169 8.06 10.67 -6.47
N ALA A 170 7.93 10.73 -5.15
CA ALA A 170 7.24 9.71 -4.37
C ALA A 170 5.79 9.54 -4.84
N GLY A 171 5.06 10.66 -5.02
CA GLY A 171 3.68 10.67 -5.48
C GLY A 171 3.50 10.14 -6.90
N PHE A 172 4.43 10.45 -7.80
CA PHE A 172 4.45 9.90 -9.15
C PHE A 172 4.69 8.38 -9.13
N SER A 173 5.66 7.92 -8.32
CA SER A 173 5.97 6.49 -8.15
C SER A 173 4.75 5.74 -7.59
N PHE A 174 4.16 6.28 -6.52
CA PHE A 174 2.96 5.77 -5.89
C PHE A 174 1.76 5.74 -6.85
N GLY A 175 1.58 6.81 -7.63
CA GLY A 175 0.53 6.92 -8.62
C GLY A 175 0.64 5.91 -9.76
N LEU A 176 1.85 5.61 -10.23
CA LEU A 176 2.09 4.56 -11.23
C LEU A 176 1.79 3.15 -10.69
N LEU A 177 2.11 2.89 -9.41
CA LEU A 177 1.78 1.63 -8.76
C LEU A 177 0.27 1.44 -8.62
N LEU A 178 -0.44 2.49 -8.20
CA LEU A 178 -1.89 2.51 -8.19
C LEU A 178 -2.46 2.36 -9.60
N ALA A 179 -1.85 3.01 -10.60
CA ALA A 179 -2.29 2.96 -12.00
C ALA A 179 -2.25 1.53 -12.54
N LEU A 180 -1.24 0.74 -12.19
CA LEU A 180 -1.15 -0.65 -12.64
C LEU A 180 -2.37 -1.47 -12.21
N SER A 181 -2.74 -1.38 -10.93
CA SER A 181 -3.95 -2.03 -10.40
C SER A 181 -5.24 -1.42 -10.96
N ALA A 182 -5.28 -0.09 -11.11
CA ALA A 182 -6.43 0.66 -11.62
C ALA A 182 -6.73 0.38 -13.09
N VAL A 183 -5.70 0.21 -13.92
CA VAL A 183 -5.85 -0.17 -15.33
C VAL A 183 -6.53 -1.53 -15.47
N GLY A 184 -6.15 -2.50 -14.63
CA GLY A 184 -6.80 -3.81 -14.60
C GLY A 184 -8.30 -3.72 -14.25
N LEU A 185 -8.63 -2.95 -13.21
CA LEU A 185 -10.02 -2.69 -12.80
C LEU A 185 -10.80 -1.94 -13.88
N SER A 186 -10.20 -0.92 -14.48
CA SER A 186 -10.79 -0.11 -15.53
C SER A 186 -11.09 -0.93 -16.78
N LEU A 187 -10.23 -1.89 -17.14
CA LEU A 187 -10.47 -2.77 -18.28
C LEU A 187 -11.68 -3.69 -18.04
N ILE A 188 -11.79 -4.26 -16.83
CA ILE A 188 -12.95 -5.08 -16.42
C ILE A 188 -14.22 -4.24 -16.46
N PHE A 189 -14.20 -3.06 -15.83
CA PHE A 189 -15.34 -2.15 -15.81
C PHE A 189 -15.73 -1.74 -17.23
N GLY A 190 -14.77 -1.31 -18.06
CA GLY A 190 -15.03 -0.80 -19.40
C GLY A 190 -15.66 -1.83 -20.34
N THR A 191 -15.46 -3.12 -20.10
CA THR A 191 -16.03 -4.19 -20.94
C THR A 191 -17.30 -4.82 -20.38
N THR A 192 -17.53 -4.74 -19.07
CA THR A 192 -18.64 -5.44 -18.41
C THR A 192 -19.60 -4.53 -17.65
N GLY A 193 -19.22 -3.28 -17.41
CA GLY A 193 -19.92 -2.35 -16.51
C GLY A 193 -19.86 -2.75 -15.03
N LEU A 194 -19.11 -3.82 -14.67
CA LEU A 194 -19.09 -4.34 -13.30
C LEU A 194 -18.03 -3.62 -12.46
N THR A 195 -18.49 -2.93 -11.42
CA THR A 195 -17.65 -2.44 -10.32
C THR A 195 -17.28 -3.60 -9.39
N ASN A 196 -16.10 -4.18 -9.59
CA ASN A 196 -15.64 -5.35 -8.84
C ASN A 196 -14.92 -4.95 -7.53
N PHE A 197 -15.60 -5.06 -6.38
CA PHE A 197 -14.97 -4.81 -5.08
C PHE A 197 -13.95 -5.88 -4.66
N ALA A 198 -13.99 -7.08 -5.26
CA ALA A 198 -13.00 -8.13 -5.00
C ALA A 198 -11.64 -7.86 -5.65
N HIS A 199 -11.52 -6.82 -6.48
CA HIS A 199 -10.26 -6.46 -7.14
C HIS A 199 -9.14 -6.16 -6.14
N GLY A 200 -9.46 -5.57 -4.99
CA GLY A 200 -8.49 -5.36 -3.90
C GLY A 200 -7.89 -6.69 -3.42
N GLU A 201 -8.70 -7.74 -3.28
CA GLU A 201 -8.18 -9.05 -2.86
C GLU A 201 -7.37 -9.74 -3.95
N MET A 202 -7.61 -9.42 -5.22
CA MET A 202 -6.75 -9.88 -6.32
C MET A 202 -5.36 -9.25 -6.24
N VAL A 203 -5.27 -8.00 -5.78
CA VAL A 203 -4.01 -7.33 -5.45
C VAL A 203 -3.33 -8.01 -4.26
N THR A 204 -4.05 -8.23 -3.16
CA THR A 204 -3.54 -8.95 -1.98
C THR A 204 -2.96 -10.30 -2.36
N LEU A 205 -3.72 -11.11 -3.11
CA LEU A 205 -3.33 -12.45 -3.51
C LEU A 205 -2.03 -12.44 -4.32
N GLY A 206 -1.78 -11.43 -5.14
CA GLY A 206 -0.54 -11.30 -5.91
C GLY A 206 0.72 -11.28 -5.02
N ALA A 207 0.76 -10.39 -4.03
CA ALA A 207 1.92 -10.35 -3.13
C ALA A 207 2.03 -11.58 -2.25
N VAL A 208 0.89 -12.11 -1.79
CA VAL A 208 0.86 -13.33 -0.99
C VAL A 208 1.39 -14.53 -1.78
N LEU A 209 1.02 -14.68 -3.05
CA LEU A 209 1.57 -15.73 -3.92
C LEU A 209 3.06 -15.53 -4.17
N ALA A 210 3.52 -14.29 -4.42
CA ALA A 210 4.94 -14.02 -4.61
C ALA A 210 5.75 -14.38 -3.36
N PHE A 211 5.23 -14.05 -2.18
CA PHE A 211 5.81 -14.46 -0.91
C PHE A 211 5.80 -15.99 -0.76
N ALA A 212 4.67 -16.65 -1.00
CA ALA A 212 4.55 -18.10 -0.87
C ALA A 212 5.54 -18.86 -1.76
N PHE A 213 5.67 -18.46 -3.03
CA PHE A 213 6.65 -19.05 -3.94
C PHE A 213 8.09 -18.77 -3.52
N ALA A 214 8.39 -17.57 -3.04
CA ALA A 214 9.71 -17.24 -2.53
C ALA A 214 10.06 -18.02 -1.25
N ALA A 215 9.07 -18.25 -0.38
CA ALA A 215 9.23 -19.07 0.83
C ALA A 215 9.55 -20.53 0.49
N MET A 216 9.08 -21.05 -0.65
CA MET A 216 9.46 -22.37 -1.17
C MET A 216 10.90 -22.44 -1.72
N GLY A 217 11.69 -21.37 -1.58
CA GLY A 217 13.07 -21.28 -2.04
C GLY A 217 13.23 -20.92 -3.52
N LEU A 218 12.13 -20.54 -4.21
CA LEU A 218 12.22 -20.12 -5.60
C LEU A 218 12.88 -18.73 -5.73
N PRO A 219 13.70 -18.50 -6.77
CA PRO A 219 14.24 -17.18 -7.04
C PRO A 219 13.14 -16.14 -7.17
N ILE A 220 13.34 -14.96 -6.60
CA ILE A 220 12.28 -13.94 -6.48
C ILE A 220 11.67 -13.54 -7.82
N ALA A 221 12.47 -13.44 -8.88
CA ALA A 221 11.97 -13.14 -10.22
C ALA A 221 10.99 -14.21 -10.73
N VAL A 222 11.26 -15.48 -10.44
CA VAL A 222 10.37 -16.61 -10.79
C VAL A 222 9.11 -16.55 -9.95
N SER A 223 9.23 -16.26 -8.64
CA SER A 223 8.09 -16.11 -7.73
C SER A 223 7.14 -14.99 -8.18
N ILE A 224 7.67 -13.85 -8.65
CA ILE A 224 6.86 -12.76 -9.20
C ILE A 224 6.12 -13.21 -10.47
N VAL A 225 6.80 -13.87 -11.41
CA VAL A 225 6.15 -14.38 -12.63
C VAL A 225 5.04 -15.37 -12.30
N LEU A 226 5.29 -16.31 -11.38
CA LEU A 226 4.28 -17.28 -10.93
C LEU A 226 3.12 -16.61 -10.21
N ALA A 227 3.37 -15.56 -9.42
CA ALA A 227 2.32 -14.78 -8.77
C ALA A 227 1.44 -14.03 -9.78
N VAL A 228 2.04 -13.44 -10.83
CA VAL A 228 1.31 -12.79 -11.91
C VAL A 228 0.45 -13.80 -12.68
N VAL A 229 1.02 -14.97 -13.00
CA VAL A 229 0.26 -16.08 -13.62
C VAL A 229 -0.88 -16.54 -12.69
N GLY A 230 -0.63 -16.64 -11.39
CA GLY A 230 -1.64 -16.97 -10.38
C GLY A 230 -2.76 -15.93 -10.28
N GLY A 231 -2.44 -14.64 -10.42
CA GLY A 231 -3.42 -13.55 -10.53
C GLY A 231 -4.27 -13.68 -11.79
N GLY A 232 -3.65 -13.97 -12.94
CA GLY A 232 -4.35 -14.25 -14.19
C GLY A 232 -5.26 -15.48 -14.11
N LEU A 233 -4.79 -16.53 -13.42
CA LEU A 233 -5.55 -17.73 -13.12
C LEU A 233 -6.77 -17.40 -12.23
N LEU A 234 -6.59 -16.60 -11.18
CA LEU A 234 -7.72 -16.15 -10.35
C LEU A 234 -8.73 -15.35 -11.19
N GLY A 235 -8.26 -14.45 -12.07
CA GLY A 235 -9.12 -13.71 -12.99
C GLY A 235 -9.92 -14.62 -13.92
N TYR A 236 -9.28 -15.64 -14.50
CA TYR A 236 -9.96 -16.68 -15.29
C TYR A 236 -11.01 -17.43 -14.48
N VAL A 237 -10.67 -17.86 -13.26
CA VAL A 237 -11.56 -18.61 -12.37
C VAL A 237 -12.76 -17.76 -11.99
N GLN A 238 -12.55 -16.47 -11.71
CA GLN A 238 -13.62 -15.52 -11.41
C GLN A 238 -14.56 -15.34 -12.62
N ASP A 239 -14.05 -15.07 -13.83
CA ASP A 239 -14.92 -14.99 -15.02
C ASP A 239 -15.65 -16.30 -15.26
N ALA A 240 -14.93 -17.40 -15.43
CA ALA A 240 -15.51 -18.67 -15.87
C ALA A 240 -16.41 -19.30 -14.81
N GLY A 241 -16.06 -19.16 -13.53
CA GLY A 241 -16.76 -19.79 -12.41
C GLY A 241 -17.87 -18.96 -11.79
N LEU A 242 -17.76 -17.62 -11.83
CA LEU A 242 -18.70 -16.74 -11.13
C LEU A 242 -19.40 -15.77 -12.10
N TRP A 243 -18.64 -14.92 -12.80
CA TRP A 243 -19.22 -13.79 -13.54
C TRP A 243 -19.93 -14.19 -14.83
N LYS A 244 -19.35 -15.10 -15.60
CA LYS A 244 -19.95 -15.60 -16.84
C LYS A 244 -21.26 -16.35 -16.59
N PRO A 245 -21.37 -17.27 -15.61
CA PRO A 245 -22.66 -17.87 -15.24
C PRO A 245 -23.72 -16.85 -14.84
N LEU A 246 -23.37 -15.85 -14.02
CA LEU A 246 -24.29 -14.78 -13.60
C LEU A 246 -24.77 -13.94 -14.80
N ARG A 247 -23.84 -13.54 -15.68
CA ARG A 247 -24.15 -12.80 -16.90
C ARG A 247 -25.09 -13.58 -17.83
N ARG A 248 -24.86 -14.89 -18.00
CA ARG A 248 -25.72 -15.76 -18.82
C ARG A 248 -27.13 -15.94 -18.25
N ARG A 249 -27.31 -15.77 -16.94
CA ARG A 249 -28.62 -15.78 -16.28
C ARG A 249 -29.34 -14.43 -16.38
N GLY A 250 -28.73 -13.42 -17.01
CA GLY A 250 -29.30 -12.07 -17.08
C GLY A 250 -29.30 -11.34 -15.73
N THR A 251 -28.41 -11.71 -14.80
CA THR A 251 -28.28 -10.99 -13.53
C THR A 251 -27.86 -9.55 -13.80
N GLY A 252 -28.58 -8.59 -13.22
CA GLY A 252 -28.25 -7.16 -13.35
C GLY A 252 -26.91 -6.79 -12.70
N LEU A 253 -26.39 -5.61 -13.04
CA LEU A 253 -25.11 -5.11 -12.52
C LEU A 253 -25.11 -4.93 -10.99
N VAL A 254 -26.20 -4.40 -10.42
CA VAL A 254 -26.30 -4.13 -8.97
C VAL A 254 -26.19 -5.43 -8.14
N PRO A 255 -26.95 -6.51 -8.42
CA PRO A 255 -26.72 -7.79 -7.75
C PRO A 255 -25.31 -8.35 -7.94
N MET A 256 -24.70 -8.21 -9.13
CA MET A 256 -23.32 -8.65 -9.36
C MET A 256 -22.31 -7.85 -8.51
N MET A 257 -22.54 -6.55 -8.28
CA MET A 257 -21.74 -5.75 -7.35
C MET A 257 -21.84 -6.28 -5.92
N ILE A 258 -23.04 -6.63 -5.44
CA ILE A 258 -23.24 -7.24 -4.12
C ILE A 258 -22.48 -8.56 -4.00
N VAL A 259 -22.53 -9.40 -5.06
CA VAL A 259 -21.74 -10.64 -5.12
C VAL A 259 -20.23 -10.35 -5.03
N SER A 260 -19.75 -9.27 -5.64
CA SER A 260 -18.32 -8.90 -5.56
C SER A 260 -17.88 -8.49 -4.16
N ILE A 261 -18.76 -7.87 -3.37
CA ILE A 261 -18.48 -7.54 -1.97
C ILE A 261 -18.39 -8.82 -1.13
N GLY A 262 -19.34 -9.75 -1.34
CA GLY A 262 -19.29 -11.08 -0.70
C GLY A 262 -18.03 -11.86 -1.08
N LEU A 263 -17.64 -11.81 -2.36
CA LEU A 263 -16.40 -12.43 -2.84
C LEU A 263 -15.16 -11.78 -2.21
N ALA A 264 -15.13 -10.45 -2.05
CA ALA A 264 -14.03 -9.74 -1.41
C ALA A 264 -13.85 -10.20 0.04
N LEU A 265 -14.94 -10.27 0.82
CA LEU A 265 -14.88 -10.77 2.19
C LEU A 265 -14.43 -12.23 2.24
N ALA A 266 -14.98 -13.08 1.37
CA ALA A 266 -14.60 -14.49 1.31
C ALA A 266 -13.10 -14.65 0.98
N LEU A 267 -12.60 -13.98 -0.07
CA LEU A 267 -11.19 -14.05 -0.45
C LEU A 267 -10.28 -13.52 0.65
N ARG A 268 -10.63 -12.39 1.28
CA ARG A 268 -9.84 -11.80 2.37
C ARG A 268 -9.64 -12.77 3.53
N TYR A 269 -10.73 -13.38 3.99
CA TYR A 269 -10.66 -14.30 5.13
C TYR A 269 -10.09 -15.66 4.76
N ILE A 270 -10.23 -16.10 3.50
CA ILE A 270 -9.50 -17.26 2.98
C ILE A 270 -7.99 -16.98 2.99
N ILE A 271 -7.56 -15.82 2.49
CA ILE A 271 -6.15 -15.41 2.52
C ILE A 271 -5.67 -15.35 3.98
N GLN A 272 -6.40 -14.67 4.87
CA GLN A 272 -6.03 -14.58 6.29
C GLN A 272 -5.92 -15.95 6.96
N PHE A 273 -6.82 -16.88 6.66
CA PHE A 273 -6.82 -18.22 7.23
C PHE A 273 -5.56 -19.01 6.86
N PHE A 274 -5.12 -18.94 5.60
CA PHE A 274 -3.94 -19.68 5.14
C PHE A 274 -2.61 -18.95 5.32
N PHE A 275 -2.60 -17.62 5.13
CA PHE A 275 -1.40 -16.78 5.22
C PHE A 275 -1.10 -16.32 6.64
N GLY A 276 -2.13 -16.16 7.47
CA GLY A 276 -2.04 -15.60 8.82
C GLY A 276 -2.30 -14.09 8.89
N GLY A 277 -2.30 -13.57 10.12
CA GLY A 277 -2.51 -12.14 10.41
C GLY A 277 -1.24 -11.30 10.48
N ALA A 278 -0.06 -11.93 10.50
CA ALA A 278 1.21 -11.23 10.60
C ALA A 278 1.60 -10.56 9.27
N THR A 279 2.30 -9.43 9.36
CA THR A 279 2.89 -8.79 8.17
C THR A 279 4.24 -9.43 7.89
N GLN A 280 4.41 -9.93 6.67
CA GLN A 280 5.66 -10.55 6.21
C GLN A 280 6.38 -9.63 5.23
N GLN A 281 7.64 -9.90 4.92
CA GLN A 281 8.39 -9.13 3.92
C GLN A 281 8.83 -10.04 2.78
N LEU A 282 8.81 -9.51 1.55
CA LEU A 282 9.38 -10.21 0.39
C LEU A 282 10.91 -10.20 0.49
N PRO A 283 11.60 -11.26 0.02
CA PRO A 283 13.06 -11.25 -0.03
C PRO A 283 13.59 -10.04 -0.83
N GLY A 284 14.55 -9.32 -0.26
CA GLY A 284 15.10 -8.10 -0.86
C GLY A 284 14.17 -6.89 -0.78
N SER A 285 13.13 -6.91 0.05
CA SER A 285 12.26 -5.74 0.32
C SER A 285 13.02 -4.57 0.94
N GLN A 286 14.06 -4.86 1.72
CA GLN A 286 14.99 -3.88 2.25
C GLN A 286 16.06 -3.61 1.18
N SER A 287 16.11 -2.36 0.74
CA SER A 287 16.99 -1.94 -0.33
C SER A 287 17.80 -0.73 0.10
N PRO A 288 19.07 -0.63 -0.32
CA PRO A 288 19.82 0.61 -0.23
C PRO A 288 19.06 1.79 -0.84
N ILE A 289 19.22 2.95 -0.22
CA ILE A 289 18.78 4.23 -0.75
C ILE A 289 19.82 4.68 -1.78
N ILE A 290 19.35 5.26 -2.88
CA ILE A 290 20.17 5.85 -3.93
C ILE A 290 19.91 7.35 -3.87
N ASP A 291 20.96 8.12 -3.63
CA ASP A 291 20.89 9.58 -3.60
C ASP A 291 21.13 10.12 -5.02
N LEU A 292 20.12 10.80 -5.57
CA LEU A 292 20.19 11.51 -6.85
C LEU A 292 20.34 13.02 -6.61
N GLY A 293 21.35 13.40 -5.84
CA GLY A 293 21.56 14.79 -5.42
C GLY A 293 20.54 15.19 -4.35
N SER A 294 19.55 16.01 -4.72
CA SER A 294 18.53 16.55 -3.79
C SER A 294 17.32 15.63 -3.57
N VAL A 295 17.34 14.42 -4.13
CA VAL A 295 16.24 13.45 -3.99
C VAL A 295 16.80 12.07 -3.72
N SER A 296 16.29 11.42 -2.68
CA SER A 296 16.64 10.05 -2.33
C SER A 296 15.54 9.07 -2.78
N ILE A 297 15.94 7.95 -3.40
CA ILE A 297 15.00 6.90 -3.82
C ILE A 297 15.59 5.51 -3.55
N SER A 298 14.81 4.62 -2.94
CA SER A 298 15.25 3.23 -2.79
C SER A 298 15.32 2.53 -4.16
N ARG A 299 16.29 1.63 -4.34
CA ARG A 299 16.39 0.80 -5.57
C ARG A 299 15.08 0.06 -5.86
N ASN A 300 14.40 -0.41 -4.82
CA ASN A 300 13.09 -1.06 -4.94
C ASN A 300 12.03 -0.11 -5.49
N ASN A 301 11.95 1.12 -5.00
CA ASN A 301 11.00 2.10 -5.52
C ASN A 301 11.31 2.45 -6.98
N LEU A 302 12.58 2.68 -7.32
CA LEU A 302 12.99 2.93 -8.70
C LEU A 302 12.67 1.76 -9.64
N THR A 303 12.95 0.53 -9.20
CA THR A 303 12.64 -0.69 -9.97
C THR A 303 11.13 -0.84 -10.15
N SER A 304 10.35 -0.64 -9.08
CA SER A 304 8.89 -0.68 -9.11
C SER A 304 8.30 0.37 -10.04
N LEU A 305 8.86 1.59 -10.07
CA LEU A 305 8.48 2.65 -11.00
C LEU A 305 8.75 2.22 -12.45
N VAL A 306 9.96 1.75 -12.76
CA VAL A 306 10.35 1.35 -14.11
C VAL A 306 9.49 0.17 -14.60
N VAL A 307 9.29 -0.85 -13.77
CA VAL A 307 8.46 -2.01 -14.11
C VAL A 307 7.01 -1.59 -14.33
N SER A 308 6.45 -0.75 -13.46
CA SER A 308 5.08 -0.24 -13.62
C SER A 308 4.91 0.51 -14.94
N LEU A 309 5.84 1.43 -15.24
CA LEU A 309 5.81 2.20 -16.48
C LEU A 309 5.91 1.32 -17.71
N VAL A 310 6.86 0.37 -17.73
CA VAL A 310 7.03 -0.57 -18.85
C VAL A 310 5.76 -1.39 -19.06
N ILE A 311 5.18 -1.95 -18.01
CA ILE A 311 3.97 -2.79 -18.13
C ILE A 311 2.77 -1.97 -18.58
N ILE A 312 2.59 -0.75 -18.06
CA ILE A 312 1.53 0.16 -18.51
C ILE A 312 1.69 0.48 -20.00
N LEU A 313 2.91 0.76 -20.48
CA LEU A 313 3.18 0.98 -21.90
C LEU A 313 2.91 -0.25 -22.75
N VAL A 314 3.28 -1.44 -22.27
CA VAL A 314 2.97 -2.71 -22.94
C VAL A 314 1.46 -2.91 -23.04
N VAL A 315 0.70 -2.71 -21.96
CA VAL A 315 -0.76 -2.81 -21.97
C VAL A 315 -1.38 -1.77 -22.90
N ALA A 316 -0.91 -0.52 -22.86
CA ALA A 316 -1.37 0.54 -23.77
C ALA A 316 -1.12 0.17 -25.23
N PHE A 317 0.07 -0.35 -25.56
CA PHE A 317 0.39 -0.84 -26.89
C PHE A 317 -0.51 -1.99 -27.30
N LEU A 318 -0.70 -3.00 -26.43
CA LEU A 318 -1.57 -4.14 -26.69
C LEU A 318 -3.00 -3.69 -26.98
N LEU A 319 -3.53 -2.75 -26.21
CA LEU A 319 -4.87 -2.23 -26.43
C LEU A 319 -4.96 -1.40 -27.70
N LEU A 320 -4.02 -0.49 -27.97
CA LEU A 320 -4.11 0.41 -29.12
C LEU A 320 -3.83 -0.29 -30.46
N ARG A 321 -2.85 -1.20 -30.50
CA ARG A 321 -2.30 -1.72 -31.76
C ARG A 321 -2.73 -3.14 -32.11
N THR A 322 -3.29 -3.93 -31.20
CA THR A 322 -3.59 -5.35 -31.47
C THR A 322 -5.05 -5.62 -31.85
N ARG A 323 -5.30 -6.81 -32.42
CA ARG A 323 -6.66 -7.31 -32.70
C ARG A 323 -7.48 -7.52 -31.43
N ILE A 324 -6.84 -7.98 -30.35
CA ILE A 324 -7.49 -8.15 -29.04
C ILE A 324 -7.98 -6.79 -28.55
N GLY A 325 -7.13 -5.76 -28.58
CA GLY A 325 -7.53 -4.41 -28.17
C GLY A 325 -8.66 -3.79 -28.99
N LYS A 326 -8.68 -4.05 -30.31
CA LYS A 326 -9.82 -3.66 -31.17
C LYS A 326 -11.11 -4.38 -30.76
N ALA A 327 -11.04 -5.69 -30.49
CA ALA A 327 -12.18 -6.47 -30.05
C ALA A 327 -12.68 -6.00 -28.66
N THR A 328 -11.77 -5.71 -27.72
CA THR A 328 -12.09 -5.15 -26.40
C THR A 328 -12.86 -3.84 -26.52
N ARG A 329 -12.44 -2.91 -27.37
CA ARG A 329 -13.18 -1.66 -27.61
C ARG A 329 -14.53 -1.89 -28.25
N ALA A 330 -14.63 -2.78 -29.25
CA ALA A 330 -15.91 -3.10 -29.88
C ALA A 330 -16.90 -3.70 -28.87
N VAL A 331 -16.43 -4.58 -27.99
CA VAL A 331 -17.25 -5.16 -26.91
C VAL A 331 -17.66 -4.10 -25.89
N ALA A 332 -16.76 -3.18 -25.53
CA ALA A 332 -17.06 -2.08 -24.62
C ALA A 332 -18.10 -1.10 -25.20
N ASP A 333 -18.03 -0.82 -26.50
CA ASP A 333 -18.94 0.13 -27.16
C ASP A 333 -20.35 -0.49 -27.35
N ASN A 334 -20.44 -1.72 -27.89
CA ASN A 334 -21.72 -2.43 -28.02
C ASN A 334 -21.51 -3.96 -28.13
N PRO A 335 -21.73 -4.74 -27.06
CA PRO A 335 -21.56 -6.19 -27.07
C PRO A 335 -22.41 -6.92 -28.12
N ALA A 336 -23.64 -6.45 -28.38
CA ALA A 336 -24.55 -7.10 -29.32
C ALA A 336 -24.09 -6.93 -30.78
N LEU A 337 -23.68 -5.70 -31.16
CA LEU A 337 -23.11 -5.44 -32.49
C LEU A 337 -21.75 -6.12 -32.68
N ALA A 338 -20.92 -6.18 -31.63
CA ALA A 338 -19.67 -6.92 -31.66
C ALA A 338 -19.92 -8.41 -31.95
N ALA A 339 -20.89 -9.03 -31.27
CA ALA A 339 -21.27 -10.41 -31.51
C ALA A 339 -21.81 -10.64 -32.94
N ALA A 340 -22.65 -9.73 -33.45
CA ALA A 340 -23.16 -9.79 -34.83
C ALA A 340 -22.03 -9.68 -35.88
N SER A 341 -20.93 -9.01 -35.53
CA SER A 341 -19.74 -8.88 -36.36
C SER A 341 -18.76 -10.08 -36.24
N GLY A 342 -19.17 -11.15 -35.55
CA GLY A 342 -18.38 -12.38 -35.38
C GLY A 342 -17.37 -12.36 -34.23
N ILE A 343 -17.42 -11.36 -33.34
CA ILE A 343 -16.54 -11.30 -32.15
C ILE A 343 -17.13 -12.17 -31.04
N ASP A 344 -16.35 -13.13 -30.54
CA ASP A 344 -16.69 -13.91 -29.34
C ASP A 344 -16.55 -13.02 -28.08
N VAL A 345 -17.66 -12.37 -27.70
CA VAL A 345 -17.75 -11.45 -26.56
C VAL A 345 -17.30 -12.13 -25.26
N ASP A 346 -17.73 -13.37 -25.03
CA ASP A 346 -17.39 -14.13 -23.83
C ASP A 346 -15.87 -14.39 -23.74
N ARG A 347 -15.21 -14.64 -24.87
CA ARG A 347 -13.75 -14.81 -24.93
C ARG A 347 -13.01 -13.51 -24.68
N VAL A 348 -13.50 -12.39 -25.23
CA VAL A 348 -12.90 -11.07 -24.99
C VAL A 348 -13.00 -10.68 -23.53
N ILE A 349 -14.18 -10.83 -22.92
CA ILE A 349 -14.39 -10.57 -21.48
C ILE A 349 -13.43 -11.44 -20.65
N ARG A 350 -13.29 -12.72 -20.97
CA ARG A 350 -12.38 -13.61 -20.26
C ARG A 350 -10.92 -13.19 -20.34
N ILE A 351 -10.44 -12.79 -21.52
CA ILE A 351 -9.08 -12.28 -21.70
C ILE A 351 -8.87 -11.04 -20.83
N VAL A 352 -9.86 -10.14 -20.78
CA VAL A 352 -9.83 -8.94 -19.94
C VAL A 352 -9.75 -9.28 -18.46
N TRP A 353 -10.52 -10.26 -17.99
CA TRP A 353 -10.44 -10.73 -16.59
C TRP A 353 -9.08 -11.34 -16.25
N VAL A 354 -8.48 -12.10 -17.17
CA VAL A 354 -7.13 -12.65 -16.99
C VAL A 354 -6.10 -11.51 -16.90
N ILE A 355 -6.11 -10.57 -17.85
CA ILE A 355 -5.19 -9.44 -17.85
C ILE A 355 -5.41 -8.57 -16.60
N GLY A 356 -6.66 -8.30 -16.22
CA GLY A 356 -6.99 -7.55 -15.02
C GLY A 356 -6.46 -8.21 -13.75
N GLY A 357 -6.55 -9.55 -13.66
CA GLY A 357 -5.95 -10.32 -12.57
C GLY A 357 -4.43 -10.32 -12.55
N MET A 358 -3.78 -10.41 -13.71
CA MET A 358 -2.32 -10.31 -13.82
C MET A 358 -1.83 -8.93 -13.37
N LEU A 359 -2.50 -7.85 -13.80
CA LEU A 359 -2.16 -6.48 -13.44
C LEU A 359 -2.41 -6.19 -11.95
N ALA A 360 -3.52 -6.67 -11.40
CA ALA A 360 -3.80 -6.56 -9.97
C ALA A 360 -2.72 -7.29 -9.15
N ALA A 361 -2.38 -8.53 -9.53
CA ALA A 361 -1.38 -9.30 -8.81
C ALA A 361 0.02 -8.64 -8.88
N LEU A 362 0.42 -8.15 -10.05
CA LEU A 362 1.69 -7.42 -10.18
C LEU A 362 1.67 -6.13 -9.36
N GLY A 363 0.57 -5.37 -9.40
CA GLY A 363 0.39 -4.18 -8.56
C GLY A 363 0.56 -4.47 -7.08
N GLY A 364 0.05 -5.60 -6.60
CA GLY A 364 0.23 -6.04 -5.22
C GLY A 364 1.68 -6.38 -4.88
N VAL A 365 2.37 -7.11 -5.76
CA VAL A 365 3.79 -7.42 -5.58
C VAL A 365 4.63 -6.14 -5.50
N LEU A 366 4.43 -5.21 -6.44
CA LEU A 366 5.19 -3.96 -6.48
C LEU A 366 4.84 -3.05 -5.29
N TRP A 367 3.58 -3.06 -4.84
CA TRP A 367 3.16 -2.40 -3.61
C TRP A 367 3.94 -2.91 -2.39
N ALA A 368 4.09 -4.23 -2.26
CA ALA A 368 4.82 -4.85 -1.16
C ALA A 368 6.34 -4.55 -1.19
N TYR A 369 6.89 -4.12 -2.33
CA TYR A 369 8.26 -3.59 -2.42
C TYR A 369 8.34 -2.08 -2.16
N TYR A 370 7.33 -1.32 -2.60
CA TYR A 370 7.25 0.13 -2.36
C TYR A 370 7.05 0.45 -0.88
N ARG A 371 6.13 -0.28 -0.24
CA ARG A 371 5.87 -0.27 1.20
C ARG A 371 6.18 -1.68 1.72
N PRO A 372 7.40 -1.94 2.22
CA PRO A 372 7.82 -3.26 2.68
C PRO A 372 6.82 -3.90 3.65
N GLY A 373 6.08 -4.89 3.16
CA GLY A 373 5.02 -5.53 3.94
C GLY A 373 4.00 -6.25 3.07
N VAL A 374 3.75 -7.52 3.37
CA VAL A 374 2.69 -8.34 2.82
C VAL A 374 1.76 -8.68 3.98
N SER A 375 0.56 -8.10 3.97
CA SER A 375 -0.51 -8.40 4.92
C SER A 375 -1.74 -8.92 4.18
N TYR A 376 -2.60 -9.66 4.88
CA TYR A 376 -3.82 -10.25 4.31
C TYR A 376 -4.88 -9.21 3.89
N ASN A 377 -4.76 -7.96 4.33
CA ASN A 377 -5.74 -6.90 4.09
C ASN A 377 -5.16 -5.72 3.28
N MET A 378 -3.93 -5.80 2.78
CA MET A 378 -3.28 -4.66 2.10
C MET A 378 -4.06 -4.17 0.87
N GLY A 379 -4.68 -5.09 0.11
CA GLY A 379 -5.46 -4.74 -1.07
C GLY A 379 -6.74 -3.97 -0.73
N GLN A 380 -7.36 -4.25 0.42
CA GLN A 380 -8.49 -3.48 0.94
C GLN A 380 -8.10 -2.02 1.22
N GLN A 381 -6.93 -1.81 1.84
CA GLN A 381 -6.46 -0.49 2.24
C GLN A 381 -6.28 0.43 1.03
N ILE A 382 -5.81 -0.11 -0.10
CA ILE A 382 -5.58 0.67 -1.31
C ILE A 382 -6.74 0.62 -2.31
N LEU A 383 -7.76 -0.22 -2.08
CA LEU A 383 -8.88 -0.39 -3.00
C LEU A 383 -9.62 0.92 -3.27
N LEU A 384 -9.84 1.74 -2.23
CA LEU A 384 -10.46 3.05 -2.39
C LEU A 384 -9.62 4.00 -3.22
N LEU A 385 -8.29 3.97 -3.09
CA LEU A 385 -7.37 4.78 -3.91
C LEU A 385 -7.34 4.31 -5.37
N ILE A 386 -7.41 2.99 -5.58
CA ILE A 386 -7.56 2.42 -6.92
C ILE A 386 -8.86 2.91 -7.54
N PHE A 387 -9.98 2.80 -6.83
CA PHE A 387 -11.26 3.33 -7.29
C PHE A 387 -11.20 4.82 -7.56
N ALA A 388 -10.59 5.60 -6.65
CA ALA A 388 -10.41 7.03 -6.80
C ALA A 388 -9.67 7.35 -8.10
N GLY A 389 -8.58 6.63 -8.40
CA GLY A 389 -7.85 6.80 -9.66
C GLY A 389 -8.70 6.47 -10.89
N VAL A 390 -9.46 5.39 -10.87
CA VAL A 390 -10.32 4.99 -12.00
C VAL A 390 -11.47 5.98 -12.20
N THR A 391 -12.17 6.39 -11.13
CA THR A 391 -13.31 7.32 -11.22
C THR A 391 -12.86 8.74 -11.57
N LEU A 392 -11.77 9.22 -10.97
CA LEU A 392 -11.13 10.49 -11.33
C LEU A 392 -10.71 10.49 -12.81
N GLY A 393 -10.13 9.39 -13.26
CA GLY A 393 -9.72 9.20 -14.65
C GLY A 393 -10.87 9.15 -15.65
N GLY A 394 -12.01 8.61 -15.23
CA GLY A 394 -13.13 8.24 -16.09
C GLY A 394 -13.23 6.71 -16.18
N LEU A 395 -14.31 6.18 -15.62
CA LEU A 395 -14.60 4.75 -15.55
C LEU A 395 -14.55 4.10 -16.94
N GLY A 396 -13.90 2.93 -17.02
CA GLY A 396 -13.82 2.15 -18.26
C GLY A 396 -12.79 2.64 -19.28
N THR A 397 -12.01 3.68 -18.95
CA THR A 397 -10.92 4.17 -19.79
C THR A 397 -9.57 3.82 -19.16
N VAL A 398 -8.71 3.14 -19.92
CA VAL A 398 -7.37 2.73 -19.43
C VAL A 398 -6.44 3.93 -19.24
N PHE A 399 -6.45 4.87 -20.19
CA PHE A 399 -5.68 6.10 -20.07
C PHE A 399 -6.22 7.03 -18.98
N GLY A 400 -7.55 7.06 -18.79
CA GLY A 400 -8.15 7.75 -17.64
C GLY A 400 -7.65 7.19 -16.34
N ALA A 401 -7.75 5.86 -16.13
CA ALA A 401 -7.26 5.22 -14.91
C ALA A 401 -5.78 5.51 -14.63
N LEU A 402 -4.93 5.52 -15.66
CA LEU A 402 -3.52 5.91 -15.51
C LEU A 402 -3.36 7.34 -15.00
N VAL A 403 -3.96 8.32 -15.70
CA VAL A 403 -3.83 9.74 -15.36
C VAL A 403 -4.47 10.02 -14.00
N GLY A 404 -5.64 9.46 -13.73
CA GLY A 404 -6.33 9.60 -12.44
C GLY A 404 -5.51 9.03 -11.29
N SER A 405 -4.92 7.83 -11.44
CA SER A 405 -4.05 7.27 -10.40
C SER A 405 -2.76 8.09 -10.18
N ILE A 406 -2.17 8.67 -11.22
CA ILE A 406 -1.02 9.59 -11.07
C ILE A 406 -1.43 10.85 -10.29
N ILE A 407 -2.58 11.45 -10.61
CA ILE A 407 -3.07 12.64 -9.89
C ILE A 407 -3.36 12.30 -8.43
N VAL A 408 -4.04 11.18 -8.17
CA VAL A 408 -4.30 10.69 -6.79
C VAL A 408 -2.97 10.48 -6.07
N GLY A 409 -1.99 9.86 -6.72
CA GLY A 409 -0.72 9.56 -6.07
C GLY A 409 0.11 10.80 -5.76
N LEU A 410 0.21 11.73 -6.71
CA LEU A 410 0.82 13.04 -6.50
C LEU A 410 0.16 13.79 -5.35
N PHE A 411 -1.16 13.81 -5.32
CA PHE A 411 -1.88 14.47 -4.25
C PHE A 411 -1.59 13.83 -2.88
N VAL A 412 -1.65 12.50 -2.77
CA VAL A 412 -1.42 11.78 -1.51
C VAL A 412 -0.04 12.07 -0.93
N GLU A 413 1.01 12.08 -1.74
CA GLU A 413 2.37 12.31 -1.22
C GLU A 413 2.69 13.80 -1.06
N ILE A 414 2.23 14.68 -1.95
CA ILE A 414 2.44 16.13 -1.82
C ILE A 414 1.65 16.71 -0.63
N SER A 415 0.47 16.17 -0.33
CA SER A 415 -0.33 16.66 0.81
C SER A 415 0.38 16.48 2.14
N THR A 416 1.36 15.56 2.24
CA THR A 416 2.14 15.33 3.47
C THR A 416 3.06 16.49 3.86
N ILE A 417 3.20 17.49 3.00
CA ILE A 417 3.91 18.73 3.33
C ILE A 417 3.11 19.58 4.32
N TRP A 418 1.77 19.52 4.26
CA TRP A 418 0.87 20.34 5.10
C TRP A 418 -0.05 19.53 6.00
N LEU A 419 -0.23 18.24 5.72
CA LEU A 419 -1.06 17.32 6.49
C LEU A 419 -0.18 16.27 7.13
N GLU A 420 -0.54 15.85 8.33
CA GLU A 420 0.06 14.68 8.96
C GLU A 420 -0.04 13.44 8.06
N ALA A 421 0.98 12.59 8.13
CA ALA A 421 1.08 11.40 7.27
C ALA A 421 -0.09 10.43 7.43
N ASP A 422 -0.77 10.44 8.58
CA ASP A 422 -1.93 9.61 8.87
C ASP A 422 -3.21 10.14 8.19
N LEU A 423 -3.29 11.46 7.96
CA LEU A 423 -4.44 12.12 7.33
C LEU A 423 -4.37 12.16 5.80
N LYS A 424 -3.23 11.79 5.20
CA LYS A 424 -3.01 11.93 3.75
C LYS A 424 -4.00 11.14 2.87
N TYR A 425 -4.53 10.02 3.37
CA TYR A 425 -5.53 9.24 2.64
C TYR A 425 -6.93 9.87 2.69
N VAL A 426 -7.24 10.68 3.71
CA VAL A 426 -8.50 11.44 3.83
C VAL A 426 -8.56 12.51 2.74
N GLY A 427 -7.44 13.20 2.49
CA GLY A 427 -7.37 14.21 1.43
C GLY A 427 -7.67 13.63 0.03
N ALA A 428 -7.16 12.43 -0.27
CA ALA A 428 -7.42 11.76 -1.55
C ALA A 428 -8.91 11.45 -1.74
N LEU A 429 -9.60 11.08 -0.65
CA LEU A 429 -11.03 10.87 -0.64
C LEU A 429 -11.81 12.17 -0.84
N LEU A 430 -11.38 13.27 -0.22
CA LEU A 430 -11.98 14.59 -0.43
C LEU A 430 -11.86 15.04 -1.89
N ILE A 431 -10.71 14.87 -2.52
CA ILE A 431 -10.55 15.17 -3.95
C ILE A 431 -11.45 14.30 -4.81
N LEU A 432 -11.56 13.01 -4.50
CA LEU A 432 -12.49 12.13 -5.19
C LEU A 432 -13.92 12.68 -5.10
N ILE A 433 -14.37 13.07 -3.90
CA ILE A 433 -15.70 13.65 -3.68
C ILE A 433 -15.88 14.93 -4.50
N LEU A 434 -14.91 15.84 -4.45
CA LEU A 434 -14.95 17.10 -5.20
C LEU A 434 -15.05 16.84 -6.71
N VAL A 435 -14.25 15.93 -7.25
CA VAL A 435 -14.29 15.63 -8.68
C VAL A 435 -15.60 14.96 -9.07
N LEU A 436 -16.12 14.04 -8.25
CA LEU A 436 -17.43 13.43 -8.54
C LEU A 436 -18.56 14.47 -8.50
N LEU A 437 -18.46 15.48 -7.63
CA LEU A 437 -19.44 16.57 -7.53
C LEU A 437 -19.41 17.48 -8.77
N PHE A 438 -18.22 17.89 -9.22
CA PHE A 438 -18.07 18.85 -10.31
C PHE A 438 -17.95 18.21 -11.69
N ARG A 439 -17.50 16.97 -11.79
CA ARG A 439 -17.26 16.25 -13.04
C ARG A 439 -17.44 14.72 -12.87
N PRO A 440 -18.67 14.22 -12.71
CA PRO A 440 -18.97 12.80 -12.43
C PRO A 440 -18.51 11.82 -13.51
N GLN A 441 -18.22 12.31 -14.71
CA GLN A 441 -17.68 11.51 -15.82
C GLN A 441 -16.15 11.30 -15.72
N GLY A 442 -15.47 11.91 -14.74
CA GLY A 442 -14.01 11.92 -14.65
C GLY A 442 -13.34 12.83 -15.69
N ILE A 443 -12.01 12.91 -15.63
CA ILE A 443 -11.18 13.84 -16.42
C ILE A 443 -11.14 13.46 -17.90
N LEU A 444 -11.11 12.17 -18.21
CA LEU A 444 -11.01 11.63 -19.56
C LEU A 444 -12.22 10.76 -19.96
N GLY A 445 -13.32 10.79 -19.19
CA GLY A 445 -14.54 10.06 -19.53
C GLY A 445 -15.20 10.56 -20.81
N ARG A 446 -15.70 9.63 -21.63
CA ARG A 446 -16.49 9.93 -22.82
C ARG A 446 -17.90 10.36 -22.38
N ARG A 447 -18.43 11.43 -22.98
CA ARG A 447 -19.85 11.78 -22.82
C ARG A 447 -20.69 10.67 -23.47
N GLU A 448 -21.46 9.94 -22.66
CA GLU A 448 -22.58 9.18 -23.19
C GLU A 448 -23.59 10.17 -23.77
N ARG A 449 -23.78 10.11 -25.10
CA ARG A 449 -24.86 10.83 -25.75
C ARG A 449 -26.13 10.05 -25.44
N ILE A 450 -26.82 10.47 -24.39
CA ILE A 450 -28.18 10.00 -24.11
C ILE A 450 -29.02 10.46 -25.31
N GLY A 451 -29.37 9.51 -26.17
CA GLY A 451 -30.08 9.72 -27.42
C GLY A 451 -31.27 8.79 -27.50
#